data_AF-A0A2W0BJ88-F1
#
_entry.id   AF-A0A2W0BJ88-F1
#
_cell.length_a   1.000
_cell.length_b   1.000
_cell.length_c   1.000
_cell.angle_alpha   90.00
_cell.angle_beta   90.00
_cell.angle_gamma   90.00
#
_symmetry.space_group_name_H-M   'P 1'
#
loop_
_entity.id
_entity.type
_entity.pdbx_description
1 polymer ?
#
loop_
_entity_poly.entity_id
_entity_poly.type
_entity_poly.pdbx_seq_one_letter_code
_entity_poly.pdbx_strand_id
1 'polypeptide(L)'
;MLQQPTEQRLDLLITGGELIDGSGAPPRVADIGIRDDRIIFVGDSSKTKPAAVRVIDAHGLIVAPGFIDPHTHTFDDLSSPQRHGNIAYLMQGVTTVITGNDGTSPLPIGSALQKWDQQGIGTNAALLVGMCSVRRQVMGMSDAAPSPAQLEQMKQLVAQGMNEGAFGMSAGLFYAPCSFAATEEVIEQGARDRRNCRSVSLQRIGHEPGSGARAALGRSRRPRPDAQALR
;
A
#
# COMPACT_ATOMS: atom_id res chain seq x y z
N MET A 1 0.99 -44.61 17.63
CA MET A 1 1.02 -43.32 18.35
C MET A 1 0.43 -42.28 17.40
N LEU A 2 -0.87 -42.02 17.52
CA LEU A 2 -1.57 -41.09 16.62
C LEU A 2 -1.10 -39.67 16.98
N GLN A 3 -0.50 -38.97 16.02
CA GLN A 3 -0.23 -37.54 16.17
C GLN A 3 -1.57 -36.84 16.34
N GLN A 4 -1.77 -36.20 17.49
CA GLN A 4 -2.88 -35.28 17.67
C GLN A 4 -2.77 -34.17 16.61
N PRO A 5 -3.88 -33.74 15.99
CA PRO A 5 -3.83 -32.65 15.03
C PRO A 5 -3.25 -31.44 15.73
N THR A 6 -2.17 -30.88 15.17
CA THR A 6 -1.51 -29.67 15.64
C THR A 6 -2.58 -28.65 16.02
N GLU A 7 -2.72 -28.37 17.32
CA GLU A 7 -3.64 -27.36 17.82
C GLU A 7 -3.45 -26.08 16.99
N GLN A 8 -4.55 -25.44 16.61
CA GLN A 8 -4.58 -24.18 15.86
C GLN A 8 -3.97 -23.06 16.71
N ARG A 9 -2.65 -23.09 16.89
CA ARG A 9 -1.90 -22.11 17.69
C ARG A 9 -1.86 -20.79 16.95
N LEU A 10 -2.33 -19.74 17.60
CA LEU A 10 -2.34 -18.37 17.12
C LEU A 10 -1.07 -17.65 17.59
N ASP A 11 -0.62 -16.65 16.82
CA ASP A 11 0.45 -15.75 17.26
C ASP A 11 -0.13 -14.66 18.17
N LEU A 12 -1.32 -14.16 17.83
CA LEU A 12 -2.04 -13.16 18.59
C LEU A 12 -3.54 -13.48 18.62
N LEU A 13 -4.13 -13.38 19.81
CA LEU A 13 -5.56 -13.40 20.04
C LEU A 13 -5.98 -12.09 20.71
N ILE A 14 -6.93 -11.35 20.12
CA ILE A 14 -7.53 -10.15 20.71
C ILE A 14 -8.94 -10.55 21.18
N THR A 15 -9.28 -10.35 22.46
CA THR A 15 -10.55 -10.83 23.04
C THR A 15 -11.43 -9.73 23.60
N GLY A 16 -12.75 -9.93 23.54
CA GLY A 16 -13.74 -9.15 24.28
C GLY A 16 -14.04 -7.76 23.73
N GLY A 17 -13.40 -7.37 22.62
CA GLY A 17 -13.57 -6.07 22.00
C GLY A 17 -14.83 -5.95 21.16
N GLU A 18 -15.30 -4.71 20.98
CA GLU A 18 -16.37 -4.38 20.04
C GLU A 18 -15.77 -4.19 18.64
N LEU A 19 -16.04 -5.13 17.74
CA LEU A 19 -15.53 -5.16 16.37
C LEU A 19 -16.33 -4.23 15.46
N ILE A 20 -15.62 -3.29 14.84
CA ILE A 20 -16.07 -2.49 13.70
C ILE A 20 -15.22 -2.91 12.49
N ASP A 21 -15.74 -3.81 11.66
CA ASP A 21 -14.96 -4.47 10.60
C ASP A 21 -14.79 -3.66 9.30
N GLY A 22 -15.30 -2.43 9.27
CA GLY A 22 -15.21 -1.53 8.12
C GLY A 22 -16.22 -1.83 6.99
N SER A 23 -17.08 -2.83 7.13
CA SER A 23 -18.13 -3.14 6.13
C SER A 23 -19.33 -2.17 6.17
N GLY A 24 -19.43 -1.35 7.22
CA GLY A 24 -20.62 -0.53 7.52
C GLY A 24 -21.70 -1.27 8.30
N ALA A 25 -21.53 -2.57 8.62
CA ALA A 25 -22.41 -3.29 9.52
C ALA A 25 -22.33 -2.73 10.97
N PRO A 26 -23.39 -2.91 11.79
CA PRO A 26 -23.35 -2.51 13.19
C PRO A 26 -22.20 -3.19 13.97
N PRO A 27 -21.63 -2.50 14.97
CA PRO A 27 -20.60 -3.09 15.81
C PRO A 27 -21.07 -4.36 16.53
N ARG A 28 -20.17 -5.31 16.78
CA ARG A 28 -20.47 -6.57 17.49
C ARG A 28 -19.30 -7.03 18.34
N VAL A 29 -19.56 -7.70 19.46
CA VAL A 29 -18.49 -8.33 20.23
C VAL A 29 -17.92 -9.51 19.45
N ALA A 30 -16.60 -9.53 19.24
CA ALA A 30 -15.90 -10.63 18.59
C ALA A 30 -14.43 -10.66 18.97
N ASP A 31 -13.87 -11.87 19.06
CA ASP A 31 -12.46 -12.10 19.23
C ASP A 31 -11.78 -12.28 17.86
N ILE A 32 -10.52 -11.84 17.75
CA ILE A 32 -9.74 -11.85 16.51
C ILE A 32 -8.51 -12.72 16.69
N GLY A 33 -8.41 -13.78 15.89
CA GLY A 33 -7.26 -14.68 15.86
C GLY A 33 -6.35 -14.40 14.67
N ILE A 34 -5.08 -14.16 14.95
CA ILE A 34 -4.06 -13.79 13.97
C ILE A 34 -2.95 -14.84 13.96
N ARG A 35 -2.53 -15.23 12.76
CA ARG A 35 -1.36 -16.06 12.51
C ARG A 35 -0.62 -15.54 11.29
N ASP A 36 0.70 -15.43 11.40
CA ASP A 36 1.55 -14.78 10.41
C ASP A 36 1.03 -13.37 10.07
N ASP A 37 0.75 -13.08 8.80
CA ASP A 37 0.27 -11.80 8.28
C ASP A 37 -1.25 -11.81 7.99
N ARG A 38 -2.00 -12.73 8.62
CA ARG A 38 -3.43 -12.92 8.34
C ARG A 38 -4.27 -13.03 9.59
N ILE A 39 -5.45 -12.41 9.51
CA ILE A 39 -6.57 -12.76 10.36
C ILE A 39 -7.10 -14.11 9.87
N ILE A 40 -7.05 -15.13 10.72
CA ILE A 40 -7.50 -16.49 10.40
C ILE A 40 -8.81 -16.85 11.09
N PHE A 41 -9.23 -16.05 12.09
CA PHE A 41 -10.43 -16.29 12.87
C PHE A 41 -11.04 -14.95 13.32
N VAL A 42 -12.38 -14.85 13.23
CA VAL A 42 -13.20 -13.77 13.79
C VAL A 42 -14.45 -14.42 14.38
N GLY A 43 -14.69 -14.26 15.69
CA GLY A 43 -15.86 -14.82 16.34
C GLY A 43 -15.69 -15.04 17.83
N ASP A 44 -16.47 -15.96 18.40
CA ASP A 44 -16.42 -16.29 19.83
C ASP A 44 -15.35 -17.36 20.10
N SER A 45 -14.23 -16.97 20.72
CA SER A 45 -13.13 -17.89 21.04
C SER A 45 -13.37 -18.71 22.31
N SER A 46 -14.42 -18.41 23.11
CA SER A 46 -14.69 -19.13 24.36
C SER A 46 -15.06 -20.60 24.14
N LYS A 47 -15.60 -20.91 22.95
CA LYS A 47 -16.01 -22.26 22.54
C LYS A 47 -14.84 -23.10 22.03
N THR A 48 -13.90 -22.48 21.32
CA THR A 48 -12.78 -23.17 20.66
C THR A 48 -11.50 -23.13 21.48
N LYS A 49 -11.37 -22.15 22.38
CA LYS A 49 -10.23 -21.93 23.29
C LYS A 49 -8.87 -22.13 22.59
N PRO A 50 -8.60 -21.42 21.49
CA PRO A 50 -7.35 -21.60 20.75
C PRO A 50 -6.16 -21.18 21.62
N ALA A 51 -5.09 -21.98 21.61
CA ALA A 51 -3.84 -21.56 22.21
C ALA A 51 -3.27 -20.37 21.43
N ALA A 52 -2.78 -19.33 22.12
CA ALA A 52 -2.16 -18.17 21.50
C ALA A 52 -0.81 -17.85 22.17
N VAL A 53 0.18 -17.38 21.39
CA VAL A 53 1.46 -16.90 21.94
C VAL A 53 1.24 -15.65 22.79
N ARG A 54 0.39 -14.74 22.31
CA ARG A 54 0.01 -13.51 22.99
C ARG A 54 -1.50 -13.33 22.99
N VAL A 55 -2.05 -12.88 24.11
CA VAL A 55 -3.46 -12.51 24.25
C VAL A 55 -3.53 -11.03 24.62
N ILE A 56 -4.43 -10.29 23.97
CA ILE A 56 -4.76 -8.89 24.29
C ILE A 56 -6.22 -8.84 24.73
N ASP A 57 -6.45 -8.34 25.94
CA ASP A 57 -7.78 -8.02 26.43
C ASP A 57 -8.23 -6.65 25.89
N ALA A 58 -9.28 -6.64 25.10
CA ALA A 58 -9.88 -5.45 24.49
C ALA A 58 -11.28 -5.14 25.05
N HIS A 59 -11.67 -5.67 26.22
CA HIS A 59 -12.96 -5.36 26.82
C HIS A 59 -13.13 -3.85 27.04
N GLY A 60 -14.28 -3.31 26.61
CA GLY A 60 -14.56 -1.88 26.66
C GLY A 60 -13.82 -1.04 25.61
N LEU A 61 -13.08 -1.68 24.70
CA LEU A 61 -12.39 -1.04 23.59
C LEU A 61 -12.98 -1.47 22.24
N ILE A 62 -12.70 -0.66 21.22
CA ILE A 62 -13.04 -0.95 19.84
C ILE A 62 -11.87 -1.71 19.19
N VAL A 63 -12.20 -2.72 18.40
CA VAL A 63 -11.27 -3.38 17.48
C VAL A 63 -11.70 -3.05 16.06
N ALA A 64 -10.80 -2.46 15.27
CA ALA A 64 -11.06 -2.05 13.90
C ALA A 64 -9.89 -2.41 12.99
N PRO A 65 -10.10 -2.48 11.65
CA PRO A 65 -9.00 -2.45 10.70
C PRO A 65 -8.10 -1.24 10.96
N GLY A 66 -6.79 -1.42 10.80
CA GLY A 66 -5.87 -0.30 10.85
C GLY A 66 -6.23 0.76 9.79
N PHE A 67 -6.09 2.03 10.14
CA PHE A 67 -6.53 3.11 9.27
C PHE A 67 -5.63 3.25 8.04
N ILE A 68 -6.25 3.63 6.93
CA ILE A 68 -5.57 3.94 5.66
C ILE A 68 -5.61 5.45 5.50
N ASP A 69 -4.45 6.09 5.54
CA ASP A 69 -4.32 7.51 5.24
C ASP A 69 -4.08 7.69 3.73
N PRO A 70 -5.08 8.18 2.97
CA PRO A 70 -4.97 8.28 1.52
C PRO A 70 -4.12 9.48 1.06
N HIS A 71 -3.70 10.36 1.97
CA HIS A 71 -3.07 11.62 1.57
C HIS A 71 -1.95 12.02 2.53
N THR A 72 -0.74 11.52 2.25
CA THR A 72 0.45 11.83 3.03
C THR A 72 1.61 12.33 2.18
N HIS A 73 2.58 12.97 2.85
CA HIS A 73 3.89 13.32 2.32
C HIS A 73 5.01 12.59 3.07
N THR A 74 4.78 11.31 3.37
CA THR A 74 5.67 10.47 4.20
C THR A 74 6.91 9.95 3.49
N PHE A 75 7.13 10.29 2.21
CA PHE A 75 8.21 9.70 1.42
C PHE A 75 9.59 9.85 2.09
N ASP A 76 9.91 11.05 2.59
CA ASP A 76 11.19 11.33 3.22
C ASP A 76 11.36 10.62 4.56
N ASP A 77 10.27 10.49 5.33
CA ASP A 77 10.26 9.77 6.60
C ASP A 77 10.44 8.27 6.38
N LEU A 78 9.65 7.69 5.47
CA LEU A 78 9.76 6.29 5.07
C LEU A 78 11.14 5.98 4.49
N SER A 79 11.81 6.95 3.85
CA SER A 79 13.14 6.79 3.27
C SER A 79 14.29 7.13 4.24
N SER A 80 14.00 7.54 5.47
CA SER A 80 15.00 7.92 6.47
C SER A 80 15.36 6.72 7.38
N PRO A 81 16.66 6.43 7.60
CA PRO A 81 17.07 5.40 8.54
C PRO A 81 16.62 5.63 9.99
N GLN A 82 16.23 6.86 10.35
CA GLN A 82 15.78 7.21 11.70
C GLN A 82 14.25 7.30 11.80
N ARG A 83 13.56 7.58 10.70
CA ARG A 83 12.11 7.85 10.70
C ARG A 83 11.27 6.83 9.93
N HIS A 84 11.90 5.83 9.30
CA HIS A 84 11.21 4.80 8.51
C HIS A 84 10.15 4.00 9.29
N GLY A 85 10.23 3.99 10.64
CA GLY A 85 9.20 3.43 11.50
C GLY A 85 7.85 4.16 11.45
N ASN A 86 7.80 5.38 10.89
CA ASN A 86 6.59 6.17 10.70
C ASN A 86 5.70 6.32 11.96
N ILE A 87 6.36 6.48 13.11
CA ILE A 87 5.73 6.37 14.45
C ILE A 87 4.56 7.33 14.64
N ALA A 88 4.65 8.55 14.11
CA ALA A 88 3.57 9.55 14.23
C ALA A 88 2.23 9.02 13.70
N TYR A 89 2.25 8.27 12.60
CA TYR A 89 1.07 7.69 11.97
C TYR A 89 0.58 6.44 12.72
N LEU A 90 1.51 5.58 13.14
CA LEU A 90 1.16 4.39 13.94
C LEU A 90 0.47 4.76 15.25
N MET A 91 0.91 5.84 15.91
CA MET A 91 0.31 6.34 17.16
C MET A 91 -1.13 6.86 16.98
N GLN A 92 -1.56 7.10 15.74
CA GLN A 92 -2.93 7.49 15.38
C GLN A 92 -3.77 6.29 14.89
N GLY A 93 -3.20 5.08 14.87
CA GLY A 93 -3.84 3.88 14.34
C GLY A 93 -3.72 3.69 12.83
N VAL A 94 -2.96 4.54 12.13
CA VAL A 94 -2.70 4.40 10.69
C VAL A 94 -1.71 3.27 10.45
N THR A 95 -2.10 2.31 9.62
CA THR A 95 -1.26 1.16 9.25
C THR A 95 -0.85 1.19 7.78
N THR A 96 -1.49 2.02 6.96
CA THR A 96 -1.19 2.18 5.53
C THR A 96 -1.22 3.64 5.15
N VAL A 97 -0.20 4.10 4.43
CA VAL A 97 -0.12 5.46 3.91
C VAL A 97 -0.03 5.46 2.38
N ILE A 98 -0.70 6.42 1.75
CA ILE A 98 -0.48 6.74 0.34
C ILE A 98 0.38 8.00 0.29
N THR A 99 1.51 7.92 -0.44
CA THR A 99 2.48 9.01 -0.57
C THR A 99 2.81 9.25 -2.03
N GLY A 100 3.52 10.34 -2.31
CA GLY A 100 3.67 10.86 -3.66
C GLY A 100 2.49 11.73 -4.09
N ASN A 101 1.76 12.31 -3.14
CA ASN A 101 0.64 13.22 -3.39
C ASN A 101 1.11 14.56 -4.00
N ASP A 102 0.16 15.33 -4.51
CA ASP A 102 0.36 16.67 -5.07
C ASP A 102 1.41 16.74 -6.19
N GLY A 103 1.50 15.67 -6.97
CA GLY A 103 2.37 15.60 -8.14
C GLY A 103 3.85 15.49 -7.82
N THR A 104 4.25 15.27 -6.56
CA THR A 104 5.66 15.12 -6.19
C THR A 104 5.97 13.70 -5.76
N SER A 105 6.91 13.06 -6.44
CA SER A 105 7.44 11.74 -6.10
C SER A 105 8.95 11.66 -6.37
N PRO A 106 9.67 10.66 -5.83
CA PRO A 106 10.97 10.29 -6.36
C PRO A 106 10.85 9.78 -7.81
N LEU A 107 11.94 9.87 -8.55
CA LEU A 107 12.14 9.21 -9.84
C LEU A 107 13.60 8.69 -9.90
N PRO A 108 13.84 7.41 -10.25
CA PRO A 108 12.87 6.35 -10.57
C PRO A 108 12.09 5.84 -9.34
N ILE A 109 10.90 5.28 -9.56
CA ILE A 109 10.02 4.74 -8.50
C ILE A 109 10.62 3.45 -7.93
N GLY A 110 11.16 2.59 -8.78
CA GLY A 110 11.67 1.28 -8.38
C GLY A 110 12.80 1.36 -7.36
N SER A 111 13.68 2.35 -7.48
CA SER A 111 14.77 2.58 -6.52
C SER A 111 14.25 2.98 -5.14
N ALA A 112 13.18 3.78 -5.07
CA ALA A 112 12.53 4.13 -3.82
C ALA A 112 11.89 2.91 -3.14
N LEU A 113 11.12 2.11 -3.89
CA LEU A 113 10.48 0.91 -3.36
C LEU A 113 11.52 -0.13 -2.89
N GLN A 114 12.59 -0.33 -3.66
CA GLN A 114 13.69 -1.23 -3.28
C GLN A 114 14.38 -0.78 -1.98
N LYS A 115 14.54 0.54 -1.78
CA LYS A 115 15.10 1.06 -0.53
C LYS A 115 14.21 0.70 0.66
N TRP A 116 12.90 0.86 0.51
CA TRP A 116 11.93 0.51 1.57
C TRP A 116 11.92 -1.00 1.86
N ASP A 117 12.04 -1.85 0.83
CA ASP A 117 12.19 -3.30 0.99
C ASP A 117 13.43 -3.67 1.80
N GLN A 118 14.56 -3.02 1.53
CA GLN A 118 15.85 -3.36 2.15
C GLN A 118 15.93 -2.93 3.62
N GLN A 119 15.41 -1.73 3.93
CA GLN A 119 15.51 -1.18 5.29
C GLN A 119 14.29 -1.55 6.17
N GLY A 120 13.17 -1.95 5.57
CA GLY A 120 11.87 -2.11 6.23
C GLY A 120 11.19 -0.77 6.54
N ILE A 121 9.87 -0.75 6.62
CA ILE A 121 9.09 0.44 6.99
C ILE A 121 8.01 0.07 8.00
N GLY A 122 7.61 1.02 8.85
CA GLY A 122 6.66 0.75 9.94
C GLY A 122 5.20 0.64 9.47
N THR A 123 4.77 1.53 8.58
CA THR A 123 3.47 1.45 7.91
C THR A 123 3.61 0.78 6.55
N ASN A 124 2.55 0.11 6.07
CA ASN A 124 2.44 -0.20 4.64
C ASN A 124 2.44 1.11 3.84
N ALA A 125 2.96 1.08 2.62
CA ALA A 125 3.02 2.26 1.75
C ALA A 125 2.56 1.96 0.34
N ALA A 126 1.78 2.87 -0.23
CA ALA A 126 1.50 2.95 -1.66
C ALA A 126 2.09 4.25 -2.20
N LEU A 127 2.95 4.16 -3.23
CA LEU A 127 3.63 5.31 -3.82
C LEU A 127 2.99 5.68 -5.16
N LEU A 128 2.62 6.95 -5.33
CA LEU A 128 2.16 7.53 -6.58
C LEU A 128 3.35 8.09 -7.38
N VAL A 129 3.29 8.01 -8.71
CA VAL A 129 4.18 8.78 -9.58
C VAL A 129 3.67 10.21 -9.71
N GLY A 130 4.53 11.17 -9.41
CA GLY A 130 4.18 12.58 -9.38
C GLY A 130 4.37 13.25 -10.74
N MET A 131 3.28 13.78 -11.32
CA MET A 131 3.32 14.52 -12.59
C MET A 131 4.30 15.70 -12.56
N CYS A 132 4.43 16.39 -11.42
CA CYS A 132 5.32 17.55 -11.31
C CYS A 132 6.78 17.15 -11.27
N SER A 133 7.11 16.03 -10.63
CA SER A 133 8.44 15.43 -10.70
C SER A 133 8.80 15.04 -12.14
N VAL A 134 7.86 14.40 -12.86
CA VAL A 134 8.05 14.02 -14.27
C VAL A 134 8.27 15.25 -15.14
N ARG A 135 7.38 16.24 -15.04
CA ARG A 135 7.49 17.48 -15.81
C ARG A 135 8.79 18.22 -15.51
N ARG A 136 9.17 18.32 -14.23
CA ARG A 136 10.43 18.94 -13.81
C ARG A 136 11.64 18.20 -14.36
N GLN A 137 11.61 16.87 -14.43
CA GLN A 137 12.72 16.08 -14.97
C GLN A 137 12.91 16.31 -16.48
N VAL A 138 11.83 16.49 -17.25
CA VAL A 138 11.89 16.66 -18.71
C VAL A 138 12.08 18.13 -19.11
N MET A 139 11.42 19.06 -18.41
CA MET A 139 11.29 20.46 -18.82
C MET A 139 11.82 21.46 -17.79
N GLY A 140 12.28 21.00 -16.62
CA GLY A 140 12.68 21.89 -15.53
C GLY A 140 11.51 22.75 -15.04
N MET A 141 11.78 24.04 -14.82
CA MET A 141 10.80 25.03 -14.39
C MET A 141 10.13 25.78 -15.55
N SER A 142 10.27 25.30 -16.79
CA SER A 142 9.71 25.97 -17.97
C SER A 142 8.18 26.09 -17.89
N ASP A 143 7.66 27.28 -18.18
CA ASP A 143 6.23 27.58 -18.30
C ASP A 143 5.67 27.35 -19.70
N ALA A 144 6.52 27.01 -20.67
CA ALA A 144 6.10 26.66 -22.02
C ALA A 144 5.36 25.31 -22.07
N ALA A 145 4.52 25.14 -23.09
CA ALA A 145 3.92 23.84 -23.41
C ALA A 145 5.00 22.82 -23.85
N PRO A 146 4.85 21.52 -23.51
CA PRO A 146 5.77 20.49 -23.97
C PRO A 146 5.71 20.35 -25.50
N SER A 147 6.88 20.18 -26.13
CA SER A 147 6.91 19.63 -27.48
C SER A 147 6.37 18.19 -27.50
N PRO A 148 5.95 17.67 -28.66
CA PRO A 148 5.48 16.27 -28.77
C PRO A 148 6.50 15.25 -28.24
N ALA A 149 7.79 15.47 -28.47
CA ALA A 149 8.85 14.60 -27.96
C ALA A 149 8.98 14.65 -26.44
N GLN A 150 8.87 15.84 -25.83
CA GLN A 150 8.88 16.00 -24.37
C GLN A 150 7.66 15.37 -23.73
N LEU A 151 6.47 15.55 -24.32
CA LEU A 151 5.25 14.91 -23.84
C LEU A 151 5.37 13.38 -23.86
N GLU A 152 5.91 12.83 -24.94
CA GLU A 152 6.13 11.39 -25.04
C GLU A 152 7.16 10.88 -24.02
N GLN A 153 8.23 11.66 -23.76
CA GLN A 153 9.18 11.34 -22.69
C GLN A 153 8.52 11.35 -21.30
N MET A 154 7.64 12.31 -21.01
CA MET A 154 6.89 12.36 -19.75
C MET A 154 5.97 11.13 -19.59
N LYS A 155 5.25 10.76 -20.65
CA LYS A 155 4.41 9.55 -20.67
C LYS A 155 5.22 8.28 -20.42
N GLN A 156 6.42 8.18 -20.99
CA GLN A 156 7.33 7.07 -20.76
C GLN A 156 7.80 6.98 -19.31
N LEU A 157 8.11 8.11 -18.65
CA LEU A 157 8.49 8.13 -17.23
C LEU A 157 7.33 7.71 -16.33
N VAL A 158 6.11 8.17 -16.60
CA VAL A 158 4.90 7.71 -15.89
C VAL A 158 4.71 6.21 -16.07
N ALA A 159 4.78 5.72 -17.32
CA ALA A 159 4.64 4.30 -17.63
C ALA A 159 5.74 3.45 -16.96
N GLN A 160 6.98 3.93 -16.93
CA GLN A 160 8.08 3.32 -16.20
C GLN A 160 7.75 3.23 -14.71
N GLY A 161 7.34 4.33 -14.07
CA GLY A 161 6.97 4.34 -12.66
C GLY A 161 5.85 3.34 -12.32
N MET A 162 4.82 3.25 -13.17
CA MET A 162 3.76 2.26 -13.04
C MET A 162 4.29 0.82 -13.18
N ASN A 163 5.22 0.57 -14.12
CA ASN A 163 5.84 -0.74 -14.32
C ASN A 163 6.75 -1.15 -13.15
N GLU A 164 7.37 -0.18 -12.50
CA GLU A 164 8.24 -0.34 -11.33
C GLU A 164 7.46 -0.58 -10.02
N GLY A 165 6.15 -0.34 -10.01
CA GLY A 165 5.28 -0.64 -8.88
C GLY A 165 4.52 0.55 -8.29
N ALA A 166 4.51 1.72 -8.95
CA ALA A 166 3.65 2.83 -8.50
C ALA A 166 2.18 2.40 -8.47
N PHE A 167 1.46 2.84 -7.44
CA PHE A 167 0.03 2.56 -7.25
C PHE A 167 -0.85 3.32 -8.26
N GLY A 168 -0.39 4.49 -8.67
CA GLY A 168 -1.11 5.40 -9.54
C GLY A 168 -0.28 6.65 -9.82
N MET A 169 -0.94 7.68 -10.36
CA MET A 169 -0.33 8.98 -10.65
C MET A 169 -1.04 10.06 -9.83
N SER A 170 -0.30 11.07 -9.39
CA SER A 170 -0.84 12.29 -8.79
C SER A 170 -0.47 13.52 -9.61
N ALA A 171 -1.25 14.58 -9.47
CA ALA A 171 -0.96 15.89 -10.04
C ALA A 171 -1.02 16.96 -8.95
N GLY A 172 -0.26 18.04 -9.13
CA GLY A 172 -0.20 19.18 -8.20
C GLY A 172 -0.38 20.48 -8.95
N LEU A 173 -1.56 20.69 -9.56
CA LEU A 173 -1.82 21.78 -10.51
C LEU A 173 -1.79 23.19 -9.89
N PHE A 174 -1.72 23.28 -8.56
CA PHE A 174 -1.49 24.55 -7.87
C PHE A 174 -0.01 24.97 -7.86
N TYR A 175 0.92 24.01 -7.99
CA TYR A 175 2.35 24.24 -7.79
C TYR A 175 3.13 24.24 -9.10
N ALA A 176 4.13 25.10 -9.22
CA ALA A 176 5.06 25.07 -10.35
C ALA A 176 5.99 23.83 -10.28
N PRO A 177 6.30 23.18 -11.42
CA PRO A 177 5.94 23.58 -12.79
C PRO A 177 4.59 23.02 -13.29
N CYS A 178 3.88 22.23 -12.49
CA CYS A 178 2.60 21.63 -12.88
C CYS A 178 1.49 22.64 -13.13
N SER A 179 1.53 23.79 -12.47
CA SER A 179 0.55 24.87 -12.66
C SER A 179 0.57 25.44 -14.09
N PHE A 180 1.60 25.15 -14.88
CA PHE A 180 1.69 25.54 -16.29
C PHE A 180 1.10 24.48 -17.24
N ALA A 181 0.74 23.30 -16.74
CA ALA A 181 0.21 22.22 -17.57
C ALA A 181 -1.22 22.52 -18.01
N ALA A 182 -1.47 22.36 -19.30
CA ALA A 182 -2.82 22.35 -19.85
C ALA A 182 -3.54 21.04 -19.47
N THR A 183 -4.88 21.06 -19.48
CA THR A 183 -5.71 19.89 -19.20
C THR A 183 -5.35 18.70 -20.10
N GLU A 184 -5.03 18.96 -21.37
CA GLU A 184 -4.64 17.95 -22.35
C GLU A 184 -3.33 17.26 -21.96
N GLU A 185 -2.36 17.99 -21.41
CA GLU A 185 -1.11 17.42 -20.91
C GLU A 185 -1.39 16.46 -19.74
N VAL A 186 -2.29 16.84 -18.82
CA VAL A 186 -2.71 16.01 -17.69
C VAL A 186 -3.39 14.73 -18.19
N ILE A 187 -4.29 14.87 -19.17
CA ILE A 187 -5.02 13.75 -19.77
C ILE A 187 -4.03 12.79 -20.45
N GLU A 188 -3.10 13.30 -21.26
CA GLU A 188 -2.12 12.49 -21.99
C GLU A 188 -1.18 11.71 -21.06
N GLN A 189 -0.75 12.31 -19.94
CA GLN A 189 0.05 11.61 -18.93
C GLN A 189 -0.79 10.59 -18.13
N GLY A 190 -2.05 10.92 -17.83
CA GLY A 190 -2.98 10.04 -17.12
C GLY A 190 -3.59 8.93 -17.99
N ALA A 191 -3.49 9.06 -19.32
CA ALA A 191 -4.02 8.10 -20.29
C ALA A 191 -3.23 6.80 -20.21
N ARG A 192 -3.76 5.86 -19.44
CA ARG A 192 -3.17 4.52 -19.28
C ARG A 192 -3.20 3.76 -20.60
N ASP A 193 -2.07 3.15 -20.96
CA ASP A 193 -2.10 1.90 -21.72
C ASP A 193 -2.74 0.84 -20.81
N ARG A 194 -4.03 0.55 -21.03
CA ARG A 194 -4.89 -0.34 -20.21
C ARG A 194 -4.36 -1.78 -20.04
N ARG A 195 -3.21 -2.11 -20.62
CA ARG A 195 -2.64 -3.46 -20.70
C ARG A 195 -1.84 -3.90 -19.48
N ASN A 196 -1.44 -3.00 -18.57
CA ASN A 196 -0.47 -3.36 -17.51
C ASN A 196 -0.87 -2.95 -16.07
N CYS A 197 -2.16 -2.94 -15.73
CA CYS A 197 -2.59 -2.84 -14.33
C CYS A 197 -2.15 -4.11 -13.57
N ARG A 198 -1.07 -4.02 -12.81
CA ARG A 198 -0.68 -5.06 -11.84
C ARG A 198 -1.33 -4.76 -10.49
N SER A 199 -1.80 -5.80 -9.83
CA SER A 199 -2.25 -5.75 -8.44
C SER A 199 -1.12 -5.30 -7.52
N VAL A 200 -1.42 -4.42 -6.57
CA VAL A 200 -0.54 -4.06 -5.45
C VAL A 200 -0.19 -5.30 -4.66
N SER A 201 1.10 -5.57 -4.48
CA SER A 201 1.59 -6.43 -3.42
C SER A 201 1.68 -5.59 -2.16
N LEU A 202 0.79 -5.84 -1.19
CA LEU A 202 0.99 -5.40 0.19
C LEU A 202 2.33 -5.98 0.68
N GLN A 203 3.28 -5.10 0.96
CA GLN A 203 4.61 -5.48 1.43
C GLN A 203 4.54 -6.07 2.83
N ARG A 204 5.44 -7.03 3.03
CA ARG A 204 5.62 -7.87 4.22
C ARG A 204 5.96 -7.01 5.43
N ILE A 205 5.23 -7.19 6.53
CA ILE A 205 5.64 -6.66 7.85
C ILE A 205 6.97 -7.34 8.20
N GLY A 206 7.99 -6.53 8.46
CA GLY A 206 9.37 -6.98 8.69
C GLY A 206 9.49 -8.03 9.80
N HIS A 207 10.25 -9.07 9.51
CA HIS A 207 10.73 -10.09 10.45
C HIS A 207 12.23 -9.85 10.68
N GLU A 208 12.68 -10.01 11.93
CA GLU A 208 14.08 -9.94 12.37
C GLU A 208 15.02 -10.80 11.50
N PRO A 209 16.29 -10.39 11.30
CA PRO A 209 17.22 -11.09 10.41
C PRO A 209 17.67 -12.43 11.02
N GLY A 210 17.16 -13.55 10.49
CA GLY A 210 17.63 -14.88 10.92
C GLY A 210 17.07 -16.11 10.21
N SER A 211 15.89 -16.07 9.59
CA SER A 211 15.34 -17.25 8.90
C SER A 211 15.46 -17.14 7.38
N GLY A 212 16.34 -17.94 6.79
CA GLY A 212 16.53 -18.03 5.35
C GLY A 212 15.25 -18.47 4.62
N ALA A 213 14.61 -17.54 3.91
CA ALA A 213 13.61 -17.86 2.89
C ALA A 213 13.88 -16.98 1.67
N ARG A 214 14.41 -17.60 0.62
CA ARG A 214 14.69 -16.98 -0.69
C ARG A 214 13.38 -16.53 -1.36
N ALA A 215 13.42 -15.35 -1.98
CA ALA A 215 12.35 -14.82 -2.80
C ALA A 215 12.00 -15.74 -3.98
N ALA A 216 10.73 -16.07 -4.16
CA ALA A 216 10.20 -16.70 -5.36
C ALA A 216 9.25 -15.72 -6.06
N LEU A 217 9.68 -15.21 -7.22
CA LEU A 217 8.87 -14.38 -8.12
C LEU A 217 7.80 -15.25 -8.80
N GLY A 218 6.58 -15.26 -8.25
CA GLY A 218 5.42 -15.92 -8.85
C GLY A 218 4.57 -14.95 -9.68
N ARG A 219 4.59 -15.10 -11.01
CA ARG A 219 3.69 -14.36 -11.93
C ARG A 219 2.29 -14.98 -11.88
N SER A 220 1.29 -14.26 -11.37
CA SER A 220 -0.12 -14.66 -11.49
C SER A 220 -0.81 -13.81 -12.55
N ARG A 221 -1.18 -14.42 -13.69
CA ARG A 221 -2.12 -13.86 -14.67
C ARG A 221 -3.51 -14.38 -14.30
N ARG A 222 -4.45 -13.52 -13.87
CA ARG A 222 -5.88 -13.91 -13.85
C ARG A 222 -6.44 -13.83 -15.28
N PRO A 223 -7.11 -14.88 -15.80
CA PRO A 223 -7.89 -14.76 -17.03
C PRO A 223 -9.14 -13.89 -16.81
N ARG A 224 -9.62 -13.24 -17.88
CA ARG A 224 -10.86 -12.44 -17.85
C ARG A 224 -12.09 -13.37 -17.77
N PRO A 225 -13.19 -12.96 -17.15
CA PRO A 225 -14.49 -13.58 -17.39
C PRO A 225 -14.98 -13.20 -18.78
N ASP A 226 -15.46 -14.19 -19.54
CA ASP A 226 -16.01 -14.02 -20.87
C ASP A 226 -17.27 -13.14 -20.84
N ALA A 227 -17.28 -12.11 -21.68
CA ALA A 227 -18.41 -11.24 -21.91
C ALA A 227 -19.43 -11.92 -22.84
N GLN A 228 -20.12 -12.96 -22.37
CA GLN A 228 -21.32 -13.50 -23.00
C GLN A 228 -22.27 -14.10 -21.94
N ALA A 229 -23.15 -13.27 -21.37
CA ALA A 229 -24.47 -13.67 -20.86
C ALA A 229 -25.20 -12.45 -20.27
N LEU A 230 -25.70 -11.56 -21.14
CA LEU A 230 -26.84 -10.70 -20.84
C LEU A 230 -27.74 -10.69 -22.08
N ARG A 231 -28.60 -11.71 -22.15
CA ARG A 231 -29.93 -11.69 -22.76
C ARG A 231 -30.87 -12.42 -21.82
#